data_AF-A0A7R8VJ31-F1
#
_entry.id   AF-A0A7R8VJ31-F1
#
_cell.length_a   1.000
_cell.length_b   1.000
_cell.length_c   1.000
_cell.angle_alpha   90.00
_cell.angle_beta   90.00
_cell.angle_gamma   90.00
#
_symmetry.space_group_name_H-M   'P 1'
#
loop_
_entity.id
_entity.type
_entity.pdbx_description
1 polymer ?
#
loop_
_entity_poly.entity_id
_entity_poly.type
_entity_poly.pdbx_seq_one_letter_code
_entity_poly.pdbx_strand_id
1 'polypeptide(L)'
;MSRNARRSQKQEKIEKEQCKKHIRKGNLAVAKIHAENSIRQRNQALNFMTMSARVESIAAKVQDAQTMSRVTNSLRKVSEAMDKTLKSMNLEKISKLVDAFENNLEELDVRESCVKDMMSEATTTAVPILDVEALLNEVAEEAGLDLMVSLPVEYGSVEEQDDLAKRLAKLRE
;
A
#
# COMPACT_ATOMS: atom_id res chain seq x y z
N MET A 1 10.43 -20.41 -5.38
CA MET A 1 10.42 -19.80 -6.74
C MET A 1 11.56 -18.80 -6.93
N SER A 2 11.70 -17.78 -6.09
CA SER A 2 12.80 -16.77 -6.14
C SER A 2 14.23 -17.36 -6.23
N ARG A 3 14.54 -18.44 -5.50
CA ARG A 3 15.86 -19.12 -5.61
C ARG A 3 16.14 -19.69 -7.00
N ASN A 4 15.12 -20.23 -7.69
CA ASN A 4 15.27 -20.77 -9.04
C ASN A 4 15.46 -19.66 -10.07
N ALA A 5 14.77 -18.52 -9.91
CA ALA A 5 14.99 -17.33 -10.75
C ALA A 5 16.45 -16.84 -10.66
N ARG A 6 17.00 -16.73 -9.44
CA ARG A 6 18.41 -16.35 -9.24
C ARG A 6 19.39 -17.37 -9.85
N ARG A 7 19.08 -18.66 -9.77
CA ARG A 7 19.88 -19.72 -10.40
C ARG A 7 19.89 -19.58 -11.93
N SER A 8 18.73 -19.36 -12.56
CA SER A 8 18.64 -19.13 -14.01
C SER A 8 19.34 -17.85 -14.44
N GLN A 9 19.28 -16.75 -13.68
CA GLN A 9 20.06 -15.54 -13.94
C GLN A 9 21.58 -15.78 -13.85
N LYS A 10 22.03 -16.58 -12.86
CA LYS A 10 23.44 -16.94 -12.76
C LYS A 10 23.89 -17.74 -13.98
N GLN A 11 23.08 -18.69 -14.44
CA GLN A 11 23.38 -19.46 -15.64
C GLN A 11 23.38 -18.57 -16.90
N GLU A 12 22.44 -17.64 -17.03
CA GLU A 12 22.41 -16.66 -18.13
C GLU A 12 23.74 -15.89 -18.26
N LYS A 13 24.30 -15.43 -17.12
CA LYS A 13 25.59 -14.71 -17.10
C LYS A 13 26.74 -15.60 -17.57
N ILE A 14 26.77 -16.85 -17.12
CA ILE A 14 27.78 -17.83 -17.53
C ILE A 14 27.71 -18.07 -19.05
N GLU A 15 26.51 -18.31 -19.59
CA GLU A 15 26.32 -18.51 -21.04
C GLU A 15 26.71 -17.28 -21.86
N LYS A 16 26.43 -16.06 -21.35
CA LYS A 16 26.91 -14.80 -21.97
C LYS A 16 28.42 -14.70 -22.02
N GLU A 17 29.11 -15.07 -20.93
CA GLU A 17 30.57 -15.07 -20.90
C GLU A 17 31.16 -16.09 -21.87
N GLN A 18 30.59 -17.29 -21.95
CA GLN A 18 31.02 -18.31 -22.91
C GLN A 18 30.77 -17.86 -24.36
N CYS A 19 29.61 -17.26 -24.64
CA CYS A 19 29.32 -16.66 -25.93
C CYS A 19 30.38 -15.62 -26.33
N LYS A 20 30.73 -14.68 -25.43
CA LYS A 20 31.80 -13.69 -25.67
C LYS A 20 33.15 -14.36 -25.96
N LYS A 21 33.50 -15.43 -25.24
CA LYS A 21 34.75 -16.19 -25.48
C LYS A 21 34.76 -16.84 -26.86
N HIS A 22 33.65 -17.43 -27.29
CA HIS A 22 33.56 -18.10 -28.60
C HIS A 22 33.50 -17.12 -29.78
N ILE A 23 32.90 -15.94 -29.60
CA ILE A 23 32.95 -14.85 -30.59
C ILE A 23 34.40 -14.41 -30.81
N ARG A 24 35.17 -14.18 -29.73
CA ARG A 24 36.60 -13.79 -29.83
C ARG A 24 37.46 -14.85 -30.53
N LYS A 25 37.07 -16.12 -30.45
CA LYS A 25 37.76 -17.24 -31.11
C LYS A 25 37.31 -17.46 -32.57
N GLY A 26 36.34 -16.69 -33.08
CA GLY A 26 35.81 -16.84 -34.44
C GLY A 26 34.80 -17.98 -34.63
N ASN A 27 34.44 -18.72 -33.58
CA ASN A 27 33.50 -19.84 -33.66
C ASN A 27 32.05 -19.37 -33.50
N LEU A 28 31.50 -18.79 -34.58
CA LEU A 28 30.15 -18.22 -34.62
C LEU A 28 29.04 -19.25 -34.37
N ALA A 29 29.19 -20.49 -34.85
CA ALA A 29 28.18 -21.54 -34.66
C ALA A 29 27.97 -21.88 -33.16
N VAL A 30 29.07 -22.01 -32.41
CA VAL A 30 29.03 -22.31 -30.97
C VAL A 30 28.57 -21.09 -30.18
N ALA A 31 28.99 -19.89 -30.57
CA ALA A 31 28.51 -18.65 -29.96
C ALA A 31 26.99 -18.49 -30.09
N LYS A 32 26.40 -18.87 -31.23
CA LYS A 32 24.95 -18.81 -31.45
C LYS A 32 24.17 -19.73 -30.48
N ILE A 33 24.68 -20.94 -30.24
CA ILE A 33 24.08 -21.88 -29.27
C ILE A 33 24.11 -21.31 -27.84
N HIS A 34 25.24 -20.74 -27.42
CA HIS A 34 25.33 -20.09 -26.10
C HIS A 34 24.45 -18.84 -26.00
N ALA A 35 24.28 -18.08 -27.09
CA ALA A 35 23.35 -16.95 -27.13
C ALA A 35 21.89 -17.40 -26.98
N GLU A 36 21.46 -18.44 -27.71
CA GLU A 36 20.12 -19.02 -27.57
C GLU A 36 19.87 -19.56 -26.15
N ASN A 37 20.85 -20.26 -25.59
CA ASN A 37 20.77 -20.74 -24.20
C ASN A 37 20.67 -19.59 -23.19
N SER A 38 21.40 -18.50 -23.40
CA SER A 38 21.28 -17.30 -22.57
C SER A 38 19.87 -16.70 -22.62
N ILE A 39 19.31 -16.52 -23.82
CA ILE A 39 17.95 -15.98 -23.99
C ILE A 39 16.92 -16.90 -23.32
N ARG A 40 17.06 -18.22 -23.50
CA ARG A 40 16.20 -19.21 -22.85
C ARG A 40 16.25 -19.09 -21.32
N GLN A 41 17.45 -18.98 -20.75
CA GLN A 41 17.61 -18.86 -19.29
C GLN A 41 17.06 -17.53 -18.75
N ARG A 42 17.21 -16.43 -19.50
CA ARG A 42 16.60 -15.14 -19.16
C ARG A 42 15.08 -15.24 -19.12
N ASN A 43 14.47 -15.85 -20.14
CA ASN A 43 13.02 -16.02 -20.20
C ASN A 43 12.51 -16.95 -19.08
N GLN A 44 13.24 -18.02 -18.76
CA GLN A 44 12.93 -18.87 -17.60
C GLN A 44 13.02 -18.10 -16.28
N ALA A 45 14.03 -17.24 -16.09
CA ALA A 45 14.16 -16.41 -14.91
C ALA A 45 12.97 -15.47 -14.75
N LEU A 46 12.55 -14.79 -15.84
CA LEU A 46 11.37 -13.92 -15.84
C LEU A 46 10.10 -14.69 -15.45
N ASN A 47 9.87 -15.86 -16.05
CA ASN A 47 8.72 -16.69 -15.70
C ASN A 47 8.73 -17.09 -14.22
N PHE A 48 9.89 -17.48 -13.67
CA PHE A 48 10.00 -17.80 -12.25
C PHE A 48 9.77 -16.58 -11.35
N MET A 49 10.18 -15.38 -11.76
CA MET A 49 9.91 -14.14 -11.01
C MET A 49 8.41 -13.83 -11.00
N THR A 50 7.74 -13.88 -12.16
CA THR A 50 6.29 -13.67 -12.27
C THR A 50 5.52 -14.69 -11.43
N MET A 51 5.91 -15.97 -11.49
CA MET A 51 5.30 -17.00 -10.63
C MET A 51 5.57 -16.73 -9.15
N SER A 52 6.78 -16.28 -8.78
CA SER A 52 7.09 -15.95 -7.39
C SER A 52 6.22 -14.80 -6.88
N ALA A 53 6.05 -13.74 -7.67
CA ALA A 53 5.21 -12.60 -7.29
C ALA A 53 3.73 -13.00 -7.14
N ARG A 54 3.23 -13.84 -8.05
CA ARG A 54 1.86 -14.39 -7.95
C ARG A 54 1.67 -15.25 -6.69
N VAL A 55 2.64 -16.10 -6.38
CA VAL A 55 2.59 -16.94 -5.18
C VAL A 55 2.65 -16.09 -3.91
N GLU A 56 3.49 -15.05 -3.89
CA GLU A 56 3.57 -14.13 -2.75
C GLU A 56 2.24 -13.41 -2.51
N SER A 57 1.60 -12.91 -3.58
CA SER A 57 0.27 -12.29 -3.49
C SER A 57 -0.79 -13.25 -2.94
N ILE A 58 -0.78 -14.50 -3.38
CA ILE A 58 -1.71 -15.52 -2.88
C ILE A 58 -1.39 -15.85 -1.41
N ALA A 59 -0.12 -15.95 -1.04
CA ALA A 59 0.30 -16.20 0.34
C ALA A 59 -0.17 -15.09 1.29
N ALA A 60 -0.03 -13.82 0.87
CA ALA A 60 -0.55 -12.68 1.62
C ALA A 60 -2.07 -12.77 1.84
N LYS A 61 -2.84 -13.05 0.78
CA LYS A 61 -4.29 -13.24 0.89
C LYS A 61 -4.67 -14.38 1.83
N VAL A 62 -3.93 -15.49 1.80
CA VAL A 62 -4.15 -16.62 2.71
C VAL A 62 -3.82 -16.24 4.16
N GLN A 63 -2.75 -15.48 4.39
CA GLN A 63 -2.37 -14.99 5.70
C GLN A 63 -3.43 -14.02 6.28
N ASP A 64 -3.96 -13.13 5.45
CA ASP A 64 -5.05 -12.23 5.83
C ASP A 64 -6.31 -13.02 6.18
N ALA A 65 -6.69 -13.99 5.35
CA ALA A 65 -7.83 -14.87 5.61
C ALA A 65 -7.65 -15.68 6.91
N GLN A 66 -6.43 -16.17 7.18
CA GLN A 66 -6.13 -16.86 8.43
C GLN A 66 -6.24 -15.93 9.64
N THR A 67 -5.75 -14.69 9.52
CA THR A 67 -5.82 -13.68 10.58
C THR A 67 -7.27 -13.31 10.85
N MET A 68 -8.06 -13.06 9.81
CA MET A 68 -9.50 -12.79 9.93
C MET A 68 -10.24 -13.98 10.54
N SER A 69 -9.89 -15.21 10.17
CA SER A 69 -10.45 -16.42 10.81
C SER A 69 -10.16 -16.48 12.32
N ARG A 70 -8.94 -16.11 12.75
CA ARG A 70 -8.59 -16.04 14.18
C ARG A 70 -9.38 -14.95 14.91
N VAL A 71 -9.57 -13.78 14.29
CA VAL A 71 -10.40 -12.71 14.85
C VAL A 71 -11.85 -13.18 14.99
N THR A 72 -12.43 -13.75 13.93
CA THR A 72 -13.80 -14.29 13.95
C THR A 72 -13.97 -15.36 15.03
N ASN A 73 -13.00 -16.26 15.20
CA ASN A 73 -13.05 -17.26 16.26
C ASN A 73 -12.95 -16.64 17.66
N SER A 74 -12.19 -15.56 17.83
CA SER A 74 -12.09 -14.83 19.09
C SER A 74 -13.40 -14.09 19.39
N LEU A 75 -13.99 -13.44 18.38
CA LEU A 75 -15.31 -12.80 18.49
C LEU A 75 -16.40 -13.80 18.84
N ARG A 76 -16.38 -15.01 18.25
CA ARG A 76 -17.32 -16.08 18.62
C ARG A 76 -17.21 -16.42 20.11
N LYS A 77 -15.99 -16.63 20.62
CA LYS A 77 -15.76 -16.94 22.05
C LYS A 77 -16.21 -15.79 22.96
N VAL A 78 -15.95 -14.54 22.59
CA VAL A 78 -16.42 -13.36 23.33
C VAL A 78 -17.94 -13.28 23.32
N SER A 79 -18.59 -13.50 22.18
CA SER A 79 -20.04 -13.52 22.06
C SER A 79 -20.69 -14.63 22.90
N GLU A 80 -20.12 -15.83 22.93
CA GLU A 80 -20.57 -16.92 23.81
C GLU A 80 -20.39 -16.58 25.30
N ALA A 81 -19.29 -15.92 25.67
CA ALA A 81 -19.07 -15.45 27.04
C ALA A 81 -20.05 -14.32 27.43
N MET A 82 -20.37 -13.44 26.49
CA MET A 82 -21.35 -12.37 26.65
C MET A 82 -22.76 -12.93 26.82
N ASP A 83 -23.18 -13.93 26.02
CA ASP A 83 -24.49 -14.59 26.16
C ASP A 83 -24.65 -15.27 27.53
N LYS A 84 -23.59 -15.93 28.03
CA LYS A 84 -23.57 -16.48 29.39
C LYS A 84 -23.65 -15.37 30.46
N THR A 85 -22.97 -14.26 30.25
CA THR A 85 -22.99 -13.12 31.19
C THR A 85 -24.38 -12.47 31.22
N LEU A 86 -25.00 -12.25 30.06
CA LEU A 86 -26.36 -11.71 29.92
C LEU A 86 -27.41 -12.61 30.58
N LYS A 87 -27.28 -13.94 30.47
CA LYS A 87 -28.13 -14.89 31.20
C LYS A 87 -27.97 -14.84 32.72
N SER A 88 -26.82 -14.37 33.20
CA SER A 88 -26.51 -14.24 34.64
C SER A 88 -26.64 -12.81 35.19
N MET A 89 -26.89 -11.82 34.33
CA MET A 89 -26.98 -10.41 34.72
C MET A 89 -28.43 -9.97 34.91
N ASN A 90 -28.76 -9.60 36.16
CA ASN A 90 -29.96 -8.82 36.49
C ASN A 90 -29.97 -7.51 35.68
N LEU A 91 -31.16 -7.15 35.15
CA LEU A 91 -31.41 -5.96 34.32
C LEU A 91 -30.79 -4.64 34.85
N GLU A 92 -30.65 -4.48 36.17
CA GLU A 92 -29.97 -3.33 36.80
C GLU A 92 -28.50 -3.18 36.41
N LYS A 93 -27.77 -4.27 36.17
CA LYS A 93 -26.36 -4.19 35.75
C LYS A 93 -26.22 -3.91 34.26
N ILE A 94 -27.21 -4.27 33.44
CA ILE A 94 -27.24 -3.95 32.01
C ILE A 94 -27.46 -2.45 31.81
N SER A 95 -28.36 -1.82 32.59
CA SER A 95 -28.52 -0.35 32.59
C SER A 95 -27.18 0.36 32.86
N LYS A 96 -26.47 -0.05 33.92
CA LYS A 96 -25.16 0.54 34.26
C LYS A 96 -24.08 0.29 33.21
N LEU A 97 -24.15 -0.82 32.47
CA LEU A 97 -23.20 -1.15 31.40
C LEU A 97 -23.47 -0.31 30.15
N VAL A 98 -24.75 -0.07 29.81
CA VAL A 98 -25.13 0.83 28.71
C VAL A 98 -24.70 2.26 29.03
N ASP A 99 -24.94 2.73 30.25
CA ASP A 99 -24.46 4.05 30.70
C ASP A 99 -22.93 4.15 30.61
N ALA A 100 -22.19 3.09 30.99
CA ALA A 100 -20.73 3.06 30.86
C ALA A 100 -20.25 2.95 29.40
N PHE A 101 -21.04 2.35 28.51
CA PHE A 101 -20.72 2.23 27.09
C PHE A 101 -20.95 3.55 26.35
N GLU A 102 -22.01 4.30 26.68
CA GLU A 102 -22.21 5.67 26.19
C GLU A 102 -21.05 6.58 26.62
N ASN A 103 -20.64 6.53 27.89
CA ASN A 103 -19.48 7.30 28.37
C ASN A 103 -18.18 6.93 27.61
N ASN A 104 -17.94 5.64 27.34
CA ASN A 104 -16.75 5.21 26.59
C ASN A 104 -16.80 5.59 25.10
N LEU A 105 -18.00 5.62 24.50
CA LEU A 105 -18.18 6.07 23.12
C LEU A 105 -17.98 7.58 22.99
N GLU A 106 -18.55 8.37 23.91
CA GLU A 106 -18.30 9.81 23.96
C GLU A 106 -16.80 10.12 24.14
N GLU A 107 -16.11 9.37 25.01
CA GLU A 107 -14.67 9.54 25.20
C GLU A 107 -13.85 9.12 23.97
N LEU A 108 -14.33 8.16 23.19
CA LEU A 108 -13.70 7.74 21.94
C LEU A 108 -13.91 8.79 20.85
N ASP A 109 -15.11 9.35 20.72
CA ASP A 109 -15.40 10.44 19.77
C ASP A 109 -14.57 11.71 20.10
N VAL A 110 -14.44 12.05 21.39
CA VAL A 110 -13.59 13.18 21.83
C VAL A 110 -12.11 12.91 21.51
N ARG A 111 -11.63 11.67 21.71
CA ARG A 111 -10.26 11.29 21.33
C ARG A 111 -10.06 11.28 19.82
N GLU A 112 -11.03 10.83 19.04
CA GLU A 112 -10.99 10.87 17.58
C GLU A 112 -10.95 12.31 17.09
N SER A 113 -11.76 13.21 17.66
CA SER A 113 -11.71 14.63 17.35
C SER A 113 -10.36 15.24 17.71
N CYS A 114 -9.82 14.96 18.89
CA CYS A 114 -8.50 15.45 19.31
C CYS A 114 -7.38 14.91 18.42
N VAL A 115 -7.42 13.62 18.06
CA VAL A 115 -6.46 13.00 17.13
C VAL A 115 -6.62 13.59 15.74
N LYS A 116 -7.83 13.86 15.26
CA LYS A 116 -8.09 14.50 13.97
C LYS A 116 -7.58 15.94 13.94
N ASP A 117 -7.75 16.69 15.02
CA ASP A 117 -7.23 18.06 15.15
C ASP A 117 -5.69 18.06 15.21
N MET A 118 -5.09 17.17 16.02
CA MET A 118 -3.64 16.99 16.08
C MET A 118 -3.05 16.47 14.76
N MET A 119 -3.74 15.56 14.07
CA MET A 119 -3.32 15.05 12.76
C MET A 119 -3.51 16.09 11.67
N SER A 120 -4.55 16.92 11.72
CA SER A 120 -4.73 18.05 10.80
C SER A 120 -3.59 19.06 10.96
N GLU A 121 -3.24 19.41 12.20
CA GLU A 121 -2.14 20.33 12.52
C GLU A 121 -0.76 19.73 12.17
N ALA A 122 -0.55 18.44 12.47
CA ALA A 122 0.69 17.73 12.13
C ALA A 122 0.85 17.45 10.62
N THR A 123 -0.24 17.11 9.91
CA THR A 123 -0.20 16.80 8.46
C THR A 123 0.00 18.06 7.62
N THR A 124 -0.58 19.20 8.05
CA THR A 124 -0.35 20.49 7.37
C THR A 124 1.12 20.93 7.45
N THR A 125 1.86 20.47 8.48
CA THR A 125 3.29 20.79 8.65
C THR A 125 4.23 19.72 8.07
N ALA A 126 3.79 18.46 8.00
CA ALA A 126 4.63 17.32 7.59
C ALA A 126 4.59 17.00 6.08
N VAL A 127 3.56 17.45 5.35
CA VAL A 127 3.46 17.22 3.90
C VAL A 127 3.50 18.57 3.18
N PRO A 128 4.69 19.13 2.91
CA PRO A 128 4.80 20.33 2.11
C PRO A 128 4.25 20.02 0.70
N ILE A 129 3.38 20.91 0.20
CA ILE A 129 2.70 20.77 -1.09
C ILE A 129 3.70 20.51 -2.24
N LEU A 130 4.91 21.08 -2.12
CA LEU A 130 6.02 20.89 -3.05
C LEU A 130 6.49 19.42 -3.16
N ASP A 131 6.50 18.65 -2.08
CA ASP A 131 6.94 17.25 -2.11
C ASP A 131 5.87 16.35 -2.75
N VAL A 132 4.58 16.73 -2.63
CA VAL A 132 3.47 16.04 -3.29
C VAL A 132 3.48 16.32 -4.79
N GLU A 133 3.70 17.57 -5.20
CA GLU A 133 3.82 17.93 -6.61
C GLU A 133 5.05 17.29 -7.27
N ALA A 134 6.18 17.21 -6.56
CA ALA A 134 7.38 16.53 -7.03
C ALA A 134 7.15 15.01 -7.22
N LEU A 135 6.52 14.35 -6.25
CA LEU A 135 6.16 12.93 -6.34
C LEU A 135 5.14 12.68 -7.47
N LEU A 136 4.18 13.58 -7.66
CA LEU A 136 3.15 13.44 -8.69
C LEU A 136 3.74 13.59 -10.09
N ASN A 137 4.72 14.47 -10.27
CA ASN A 137 5.49 14.58 -11.51
C ASN A 137 6.40 13.36 -11.74
N GLU A 138 7.08 12.86 -10.71
CA GLU A 138 7.90 11.64 -10.80
C GLU A 138 7.07 10.42 -11.21
N VAL A 139 5.89 10.24 -10.59
CA VAL A 139 4.95 9.15 -10.90
C VAL A 139 4.34 9.32 -12.30
N ALA A 140 4.09 10.55 -12.75
CA ALA A 140 3.58 10.82 -14.09
C ALA A 140 4.63 10.54 -15.19
N GLU A 141 5.88 10.91 -14.95
CA GLU A 141 7.02 10.58 -15.82
C GLU A 141 7.24 9.06 -15.89
N GLU A 142 7.20 8.35 -14.75
CA GLU A 142 7.30 6.88 -14.70
C GLU A 142 6.14 6.19 -15.42
N ALA A 143 4.93 6.77 -15.39
CA ALA A 143 3.76 6.26 -16.09
C ALA A 143 3.74 6.61 -17.60
N GLY A 144 4.71 7.41 -18.08
CA GLY A 144 4.75 7.89 -19.47
C GLY A 144 3.60 8.85 -19.81
N LEU A 145 2.98 9.44 -18.79
CA LEU A 145 2.00 10.50 -18.92
C LEU A 145 2.76 11.82 -18.90
N ASP A 146 3.18 12.28 -20.07
CA ASP A 146 3.68 13.66 -20.22
C ASP A 146 2.52 14.58 -19.82
N LEU A 147 2.58 15.17 -18.63
CA LEU A 147 1.62 16.12 -18.08
C LEU A 147 1.75 17.46 -18.84
N MET A 148 1.63 17.40 -20.16
CA MET A 148 1.50 18.58 -21.01
C MET A 148 0.05 19.07 -20.90
N VAL A 149 -0.20 19.77 -19.78
CA VAL A 149 -1.18 20.83 -19.58
C VAL A 149 -2.67 20.44 -19.70
N SER A 150 -3.41 20.84 -18.65
CA SER A 150 -4.86 20.95 -18.51
C SER A 150 -5.61 19.74 -17.93
N LEU A 151 -5.39 19.49 -16.63
CA LEU A 151 -6.52 19.13 -15.78
C LEU A 151 -6.96 20.40 -15.04
N PRO A 152 -8.04 21.10 -15.47
CA PRO A 152 -8.81 21.89 -14.54
C PRO A 152 -9.47 20.86 -13.62
N VAL A 153 -8.80 20.54 -12.52
CA VAL A 153 -9.43 19.78 -11.46
C VAL A 153 -10.35 20.77 -10.77
N GLU A 154 -11.59 20.79 -11.26
CA GLU A 154 -12.75 21.37 -10.62
C GLU A 154 -12.98 20.64 -9.28
N TYR A 155 -12.19 21.00 -8.27
CA TYR A 155 -12.59 20.89 -6.87
C TYR A 155 -12.88 22.31 -6.39
N GLY A 156 -14.10 22.51 -5.90
CA GLY A 156 -14.72 23.80 -5.67
C GLY A 156 -13.89 24.82 -4.88
N SER A 157 -14.05 26.08 -5.33
CA SER A 157 -14.05 27.29 -4.50
C SER A 157 -12.85 27.52 -3.58
N VAL A 158 -11.70 27.87 -4.16
CA VAL A 158 -10.63 28.60 -3.46
C VAL A 158 -10.84 30.12 -3.55
N GLU A 159 -11.59 30.61 -4.55
CA GLU A 159 -11.85 32.05 -4.72
C GLU A 159 -12.73 32.65 -3.61
N GLU A 160 -13.60 31.86 -2.96
CA GLU A 160 -14.45 32.37 -1.86
C GLU A 160 -13.66 32.64 -0.57
N GLN A 161 -12.55 31.93 -0.33
CA GLN A 161 -11.72 32.15 0.87
C GLN A 161 -10.95 33.46 0.81
N ASP A 162 -10.46 33.85 -0.37
CA ASP A 162 -9.70 35.09 -0.55
C ASP A 162 -10.59 36.34 -0.43
N ASP A 163 -11.85 36.24 -0.89
CA ASP A 163 -12.84 37.31 -0.74
C ASP A 163 -13.34 37.44 0.71
N LEU A 164 -13.52 36.33 1.43
CA LEU A 164 -13.84 36.34 2.87
C LEU A 164 -12.67 36.90 3.69
N ALA A 165 -11.43 36.55 3.36
CA ALA A 165 -10.24 37.08 4.03
C ALA A 165 -10.10 38.60 3.83
N LYS A 166 -10.36 39.10 2.62
CA LYS A 166 -10.40 40.55 2.35
C LYS A 166 -11.55 41.26 3.09
N ARG A 167 -12.73 40.64 3.20
CA ARG A 167 -13.88 41.19 3.94
C ARG A 167 -13.63 41.23 5.46
N LEU A 168 -13.00 40.19 6.02
CA LEU A 168 -12.61 40.12 7.43
C LEU A 168 -11.53 41.13 7.78
N ALA A 169 -10.55 41.35 6.90
CA ALA A 169 -9.53 42.39 7.08
C ALA A 169 -10.16 43.79 7.11
N LYS A 170 -11.17 44.05 6.28
CA LYS A 170 -11.87 45.34 6.22
C LYS A 170 -12.82 45.60 7.40
N LEU A 171 -13.13 44.58 8.21
CA LEU A 171 -13.91 44.69 9.45
C LEU A 171 -13.01 44.77 10.70
N ARG A 172 -11.69 44.66 10.53
CA ARG A 172 -10.69 44.73 11.61
C ARG A 172 -9.96 46.09 11.67
N GLU A 173 -10.28 47.02 10.79
CA GLU A 173 -10.05 48.47 10.93
C GLU A 173 -11.36 49.17 11.28
#